data_AF-A0A183L9N9-F1
#
_entry.id   AF-A0A183L9N9-F1
#
_cell.length_a   1.000
_cell.length_b   1.000
_cell.length_c   1.000
_cell.angle_alpha   90.00
_cell.angle_beta   90.00
_cell.angle_gamma   90.00
#
_symmetry.space_group_name_H-M   'P 1'
#
loop_
_entity.id
_entity.type
_entity.pdbx_description
1 polymer ?
#
loop_
_entity_poly.entity_id
_entity_poly.type
_entity_poly.pdbx_seq_one_letter_code
_entity_poly.pdbx_strand_id
1 'polypeptide(L)'
;MQDVTAYRETAKHFESPTVNVVFDVLFKLMNLMLIKPENVQQVVQDYLQSGMPRDLLMNFIQLRTDYKSAKLQNVIQFKSTR
;
A
#
# COMPACT_ATOMS: atom_id res chain seq x y z
N MET A 1 -1.61 -8.27 -9.74
CA MET A 1 -1.35 -9.10 -8.53
C MET A 1 -0.56 -10.35 -8.84
N GLN A 2 -0.86 -11.09 -9.91
CA GLN A 2 -0.11 -12.30 -10.27
C GLN A 2 1.40 -12.07 -10.34
N ASP A 3 1.85 -11.00 -11.00
CA ASP A 3 3.28 -10.70 -11.15
C ASP A 3 3.97 -10.42 -9.81
N VAL A 4 3.32 -9.65 -8.94
CA VAL A 4 3.88 -9.27 -7.63
C VAL A 4 4.00 -10.48 -6.71
N THR A 5 3.04 -11.41 -6.78
CA THR A 5 3.14 -12.70 -6.11
C THR A 5 4.31 -13.51 -6.64
N ALA A 6 4.48 -13.58 -7.97
CA ALA A 6 5.61 -14.28 -8.58
C ALA A 6 6.96 -13.69 -8.14
N TYR A 7 7.10 -12.36 -8.15
CA TYR A 7 8.31 -11.69 -7.67
C TYR A 7 8.60 -11.97 -6.20
N ARG A 8 7.57 -12.00 -5.35
CA ARG A 8 7.70 -12.33 -3.93
C ARG A 8 8.16 -13.77 -3.71
N GLU A 9 7.65 -14.73 -4.49
CA GLU A 9 8.12 -16.12 -4.42
C GLU A 9 9.56 -16.24 -4.93
N THR A 10 9.91 -15.56 -6.02
CA THR A 10 11.29 -15.50 -6.51
C THR A 10 12.23 -14.87 -5.48
N ALA A 11 11.80 -13.79 -4.81
CA ALA A 11 12.57 -13.06 -3.80
C ALA A 11 13.02 -13.94 -2.61
N LYS A 12 12.21 -14.93 -2.22
CA LYS A 12 12.54 -15.85 -1.13
C LYS A 12 13.82 -16.65 -1.38
N HIS A 13 14.16 -16.91 -2.65
CA HIS A 13 15.37 -17.65 -3.04
C HIS A 13 16.66 -16.88 -2.77
N PHE A 14 16.59 -15.57 -2.52
CA PHE A 14 17.76 -14.75 -2.17
C PHE A 14 18.12 -14.85 -0.70
N GLU A 15 17.30 -15.51 0.13
CA GLU A 15 17.51 -15.74 1.57
C GLU A 15 17.85 -14.46 2.37
N SER A 16 17.47 -13.30 1.84
CA SER A 16 17.74 -12.00 2.45
C SER A 16 16.50 -11.48 3.15
N PRO A 17 16.54 -11.26 4.48
CA PRO A 17 15.44 -10.68 5.23
C PRO A 17 15.01 -9.31 4.66
N THR A 18 15.98 -8.50 4.24
CA THR A 18 15.73 -7.18 3.66
C THR A 18 14.94 -7.29 2.36
N VAL A 19 15.34 -8.19 1.46
CA VAL A 19 14.66 -8.39 0.18
C VAL A 19 13.22 -8.86 0.42
N ASN A 20 13.02 -9.80 1.34
CA ASN A 20 11.68 -10.28 1.71
C ASN A 20 10.77 -9.16 2.22
N VAL A 21 11.28 -8.31 3.12
CA VAL A 21 10.52 -7.18 3.66
C VAL A 21 10.10 -6.20 2.56
N VAL A 22 10.99 -5.89 1.60
CA VAL A 22 10.66 -4.98 0.49
C VAL A 22 9.54 -5.55 -0.38
N PHE A 23 9.58 -6.84 -0.71
CA PHE A 23 8.51 -7.47 -1.48
C PHE A 23 7.20 -7.63 -0.69
N ASP A 24 7.27 -7.80 0.63
CA ASP A 24 6.09 -7.77 1.51
C ASP A 24 5.41 -6.39 1.51
N VAL A 25 6.21 -5.31 1.58
CA VAL A 25 5.71 -3.93 1.48
C VAL A 25 5.08 -3.70 0.12
N LEU A 26 5.75 -4.09 -0.97
CA LEU A 26 5.20 -3.98 -2.32
C LEU A 26 3.88 -4.74 -2.46
N PHE A 27 3.80 -5.97 -1.95
CA PHE A 27 2.57 -6.77 -1.98
C PHE A 27 1.42 -6.07 -1.25
N LYS A 28 1.66 -5.50 -0.07
CA LYS A 28 0.66 -4.70 0.67
C LYS A 28 0.19 -3.49 -0.14
N LEU A 29 1.13 -2.74 -0.74
CA LEU A 29 0.81 -1.58 -1.58
C LEU A 29 -0.02 -1.97 -2.82
N MET A 30 0.23 -3.14 -3.40
CA MET A 30 -0.54 -3.63 -4.55
C MET A 30 -1.95 -4.08 -4.15
N ASN A 31 -2.13 -4.62 -2.95
CA ASN A 31 -3.47 -4.89 -2.42
C ASN A 31 -4.26 -3.58 -2.22
N LEU A 32 -3.61 -2.51 -1.74
CA LEU A 32 -4.24 -1.19 -1.61
C LEU A 32 -4.80 -0.68 -2.95
N MET A 33 -4.19 -1.02 -4.09
CA MET A 33 -4.69 -0.61 -5.41
C MET A 33 -6.00 -1.30 -5.81
N LEU A 34 -6.31 -2.46 -5.22
CA LEU A 34 -7.49 -3.27 -5.54
C LEU A 34 -8.67 -3.05 -4.58
N ILE A 35 -8.42 -2.41 -3.45
CA ILE A 35 -9.43 -2.15 -2.43
C ILE A 35 -10.43 -1.12 -2.95
N LYS A 36 -11.72 -1.38 -2.79
CA LYS A 36 -12.77 -0.42 -3.18
C LYS A 36 -12.63 0.91 -2.43
N PRO A 37 -12.97 2.06 -3.04
CA PRO A 37 -12.90 3.39 -2.44
C PRO A 37 -13.39 3.46 -0.99
N GLU A 38 -14.53 2.82 -0.70
CA GLU A 38 -15.19 2.84 0.61
C GLU A 38 -14.28 2.32 1.74
N ASN A 39 -13.38 1.38 1.43
CA ASN A 39 -12.52 0.71 2.40
C ASN A 39 -11.09 1.26 2.43
N VAL A 40 -10.74 2.19 1.54
CA VAL A 40 -9.37 2.72 1.41
C VAL A 40 -8.90 3.41 2.68
N GLN A 41 -9.75 4.24 3.29
CA GLN A 41 -9.37 4.98 4.50
C GLN A 41 -8.97 4.04 5.64
N GLN A 42 -9.74 2.98 5.88
CA GLN A 42 -9.43 2.01 6.93
C GLN A 42 -8.07 1.35 6.69
N VAL A 43 -7.83 0.86 5.47
CA VAL A 43 -6.59 0.15 5.12
C VAL A 43 -5.38 1.07 5.21
N VAL A 44 -5.54 2.35 4.82
CA VAL A 44 -4.49 3.35 4.98
C VAL A 44 -4.14 3.56 6.45
N GLN A 45 -5.14 3.64 7.34
CA GLN A 45 -4.87 3.75 8.78
C GLN A 45 -4.15 2.51 9.31
N ASP A 46 -4.57 1.31 8.91
CA ASP A 46 -3.94 0.06 9.34
C ASP A 46 -2.46 0.00 8.89
N TYR A 47 -2.17 0.48 7.67
CA TYR A 47 -0.80 0.51 7.15
C TYR A 47 0.06 1.55 7.86
N LEU A 48 -0.47 2.73 8.18
CA LEU A 48 0.24 3.72 9.01
C LEU A 48 0.55 3.17 10.40
N GLN A 49 -0.40 2.49 11.05
CA GLN A 49 -0.20 1.85 12.35
C GLN A 49 0.83 0.72 12.29
N SER A 50 0.93 0.02 11.16
CA SER A 50 1.97 -0.99 10.93
C SER A 50 3.38 -0.41 10.70
N GLY A 51 3.53 0.92 10.73
CA GLY A 51 4.80 1.62 10.51
C GLY A 51 5.10 1.96 9.06
N MET A 52 4.13 1.85 8.15
CA MET A 52 4.35 2.20 6.74
C MET A 52 4.50 3.73 6.59
N PRO A 53 5.54 4.21 5.87
CA PRO A 53 5.73 5.64 5.67
C PRO A 53 4.54 6.30 4.95
N ARG A 54 4.08 7.42 5.51
CA ARG A 54 2.95 8.18 4.96
C ARG A 54 3.18 8.60 3.50
N ASP A 55 4.37 9.08 3.18
CA ASP A 55 4.67 9.60 1.84
C ASP A 55 4.70 8.47 0.80
N LEU A 56 5.20 7.30 1.18
CA LEU A 56 5.15 6.09 0.33
C LEU A 56 3.70 5.70 0.03
N LEU A 57 2.85 5.64 1.06
CA LEU A 57 1.42 5.36 0.89
C LEU A 57 0.75 6.35 -0.04
N MET A 58 0.99 7.64 0.17
CA MET A 58 0.37 8.71 -0.64
C MET A 58 0.77 8.64 -2.11
N ASN A 59 2.05 8.37 -2.38
CA ASN A 59 2.54 8.23 -3.75
C ASN A 59 1.83 7.08 -4.47
N PHE A 60 1.59 5.95 -3.80
CA PHE A 60 0.89 4.82 -4.41
C PHE A 60 -0.62 5.06 -4.56
N ILE A 61 -1.27 5.68 -3.58
CA ILE A 61 -2.70 6.01 -3.66
C ILE A 61 -3.00 6.92 -4.86
N GLN A 62 -2.11 7.87 -5.15
CA GLN A 62 -2.25 8.76 -6.30
C GLN A 62 -2.20 8.03 -7.65
N LEU A 63 -1.61 6.84 -7.70
CA LEU A 63 -1.55 6.00 -8.91
C LEU A 63 -2.86 5.26 -9.17
N ARG A 64 -3.80 5.24 -8.21
CA ARG A 64 -5.08 4.55 -8.41
C ARG A 64 -5.88 5.21 -9.52
N THR A 65 -6.49 4.39 -10.38
CA THR A 65 -7.30 4.85 -11.50
C THR A 65 -8.52 5.67 -11.06
N ASP A 66 -9.05 5.36 -9.87
CA ASP A 66 -10.19 6.04 -9.26
C ASP A 66 -9.80 7.21 -8.33
N TYR A 67 -8.51 7.56 -8.23
CA TYR A 67 -8.03 8.57 -7.29
C TYR A 67 -8.78 9.90 -7.41
N LYS A 68 -8.97 10.38 -8.64
CA LYS A 68 -9.67 11.64 -8.92
C LYS A 68 -11.20 11.48 -8.86
N SER A 69 -11.74 10.41 -9.42
CA SER A 69 -13.20 10.20 -9.52
C SER A 69 -13.84 9.93 -8.17
N ALA A 70 -13.17 9.16 -7.30
CA ALA A 70 -13.61 8.90 -5.93
C ALA A 70 -13.20 9.99 -4.93
N LYS A 71 -12.53 11.06 -5.40
CA LYS A 71 -12.03 12.18 -4.57
C LYS A 71 -11.24 11.67 -3.35
N LEU A 72 -10.37 10.68 -3.55
CA LEU A 72 -9.68 9.99 -2.46
C LEU A 72 -8.84 10.93 -1.58
N GLN A 73 -8.37 12.06 -2.14
CA GLN A 73 -7.71 13.13 -1.37
C GLN A 73 -8.57 13.68 -0.22
N ASN A 74 -9.91 13.66 -0.35
CA ASN A 74 -10.84 14.15 0.67
C ASN A 74 -11.27 13.03 1.63
N VAL A 75 -11.25 11.79 1.15
CA VAL A 75 -11.61 10.59 1.93
C VAL A 75 -10.48 10.23 2.89
N ILE A 76 -9.23 10.39 2.43
CA ILE A 76 -8.06 10.00 3.21
C ILE A 76 -7.71 11.10 4.21
N GLN A 77 -8.11 10.87 5.46
CA GLN A 77 -7.78 11.77 6.56
C GLN A 77 -6.62 11.19 7.36
N PHE A 78 -5.48 11.86 7.31
CA PHE A 78 -4.38 11.60 8.24
C PHE A 78 -4.70 12.34 9.52
N LYS A 79 -5.07 11.61 10.57
CA LYS A 79 -5.18 12.23 11.90
C LYS A 79 -3.78 12.76 12.25
N SER A 80 -3.67 14.06 12.48
CA SER A 80 -2.46 14.67 13.03
C SER A 80 -2.31 14.13 14.44
N THR A 81 -1.35 13.23 14.65
CA THR A 81 -0.83 12.92 15.97
C THR A 81 -0.15 14.19 16.46
N ARG A 82 -0.84 14.94 17.32
CA ARG A 82 -0.22 15.90 18.23
C ARG A 82 0.39 15.15 19.39
#